data_AF-A0A0J8S0H8-F1
#
_entry.id   AF-A0A0J8S0H8-F1
#
_cell.length_a   1.000
_cell.length_b   1.000
_cell.length_c   1.000
_cell.angle_alpha   90.00
_cell.angle_beta   90.00
_cell.angle_gamma   90.00
#
_symmetry.space_group_name_H-M   'P 1'
#
loop_
_entity.id
_entity.type
_entity.pdbx_description
1 polymer ?
#
loop_
_entity_poly.entity_id
_entity_poly.type
_entity_poly.pdbx_seq_one_letter_code
_entity_poly.pdbx_strand_id
1 'polypeptide(L)'
;MADDLAPIVQLLQATLDPRQHKQAEAALRQEEKKPGYSLQLLHITANSSYPYNTRLSSALYFKNFIKWNWTDEDGNYKLQEKDVVTIKQELISLMISMPRGFKPS
;
A
#
# COMPACT_ATOMS: atom_id res chain seq x y z
N MET A 1 -4.21 -0.04 -18.21
CA MET A 1 -4.91 -1.30 -17.88
C MET A 1 -5.57 -1.05 -16.53
N ALA A 2 -6.86 -1.34 -16.38
CA ALA A 2 -7.55 -1.10 -15.12
C ALA A 2 -6.78 -1.80 -13.99
N ASP A 3 -6.33 -1.05 -12.99
CA ASP A 3 -5.67 -1.57 -11.79
C ASP A 3 -6.66 -2.49 -11.07
N ASP A 4 -6.57 -3.79 -11.38
CA ASP A 4 -7.40 -4.81 -10.74
C ASP A 4 -6.88 -4.97 -9.30
N LEU A 5 -7.49 -4.21 -8.38
CA LEU A 5 -7.14 -4.22 -6.95
C LEU A 5 -7.63 -5.49 -6.25
N ALA A 6 -8.57 -6.21 -6.87
CA ALA A 6 -9.20 -7.40 -6.31
C ALA A 6 -8.21 -8.50 -5.85
N PRO A 7 -7.19 -8.91 -6.64
CA PRO A 7 -6.21 -9.90 -6.20
C PRO A 7 -5.42 -9.43 -4.97
N ILE A 8 -4.95 -8.18 -4.93
CA ILE A 8 -4.23 -7.68 -3.76
C ILE A 8 -5.12 -7.62 -2.53
N VAL A 9 -6.37 -7.18 -2.69
CA VAL A 9 -7.35 -7.16 -1.58
C VAL A 9 -7.58 -8.56 -1.02
N GLN A 10 -7.76 -9.56 -1.87
CA GLN A 10 -7.94 -10.95 -1.44
C GLN A 10 -6.70 -11.48 -0.72
N LEU A 11 -5.50 -11.18 -1.24
CA LEU A 11 -4.25 -11.56 -0.59
C LEU A 11 -4.09 -10.88 0.77
N LEU A 12 -4.36 -9.56 0.87
CA LEU A 12 -4.33 -8.82 2.13
C LEU A 12 -5.32 -9.40 3.14
N GLN A 13 -6.53 -9.79 2.72
CA GLN A 13 -7.48 -10.47 3.57
C GLN A 13 -6.99 -11.85 4.02
N ALA A 14 -6.37 -12.61 3.12
CA ALA A 14 -5.77 -13.90 3.45
C ALA A 14 -4.57 -13.75 4.42
N THR A 15 -3.85 -12.63 4.41
CA THR A 15 -2.82 -12.35 5.43
C THR A 15 -3.38 -12.15 6.83
N LEU A 16 -4.68 -11.82 6.96
CA LEU A 16 -5.33 -11.70 8.27
C LEU A 16 -5.65 -13.07 8.89
N ASP A 17 -5.69 -14.15 8.09
CA ASP A 17 -5.85 -15.51 8.58
C ASP A 17 -4.48 -16.13 8.89
N PRO A 18 -4.19 -16.51 10.15
CA PRO A 18 -2.92 -17.15 10.53
C PRO A 18 -2.59 -18.41 9.72
N ARG A 19 -3.61 -19.14 9.24
CA ARG A 19 -3.44 -20.37 8.46
C ARG A 19 -2.92 -20.10 7.05
N GLN A 20 -3.32 -18.97 6.47
CA GLN A 20 -2.99 -18.59 5.09
C GLN A 20 -1.91 -17.51 5.02
N HIS A 21 -1.57 -16.87 6.15
CA HIS A 21 -0.63 -15.75 6.25
C HIS A 21 0.67 -15.97 5.46
N LYS A 22 1.34 -17.10 5.66
CA LYS A 22 2.63 -17.37 4.97
C LYS A 22 2.49 -17.45 3.46
N GLN A 23 1.44 -18.12 2.97
CA GLN A 23 1.20 -18.27 1.54
C GLN A 23 0.76 -16.94 0.92
N ALA A 24 -0.11 -16.21 1.60
CA ALA A 24 -0.58 -14.90 1.17
C ALA A 24 0.56 -13.86 1.13
N GLU A 25 1.44 -13.84 2.13
CA GLU A 25 2.62 -12.97 2.14
C GLU A 25 3.57 -13.32 0.98
N ALA A 26 3.80 -14.60 0.71
CA ALA A 26 4.63 -15.03 -0.40
C ALA A 26 4.05 -14.59 -1.76
N ALA A 27 2.73 -14.62 -1.92
CA ALA A 27 2.06 -14.10 -3.11
C ALA A 27 2.14 -12.57 -3.21
N LEU A 28 1.94 -11.84 -2.10
CA LEU A 28 2.13 -10.38 -2.07
C LEU A 28 3.55 -9.98 -2.44
N ARG A 29 4.57 -10.73 -2.03
CA ARG A 29 5.97 -10.50 -2.44
C ARG A 29 6.20 -10.69 -3.94
N GLN A 30 5.38 -11.51 -4.61
CA GLN A 30 5.44 -11.64 -6.07
C GLN A 30 4.78 -10.44 -6.75
N GLU A 31 3.64 -9.99 -6.21
CA GLU A 31 2.97 -8.77 -6.68
C GLU A 31 3.82 -7.51 -6.42
N GLU A 32 4.60 -7.49 -5.33
CA GLU A 32 5.52 -6.40 -4.98
C GLU A 32 6.54 -6.09 -6.08
N LYS A 33 6.91 -7.10 -6.89
CA LYS A 33 7.83 -6.94 -8.01
C LYS A 33 7.19 -6.27 -9.23
N LYS A 34 5.86 -6.15 -9.26
CA LYS A 34 5.14 -5.55 -10.38
C LYS A 34 5.14 -4.02 -10.24
N PRO A 35 5.28 -3.29 -11.36
CA PRO A 35 5.14 -1.84 -11.34
C PRO A 35 3.71 -1.45 -10.93
N GLY A 36 3.59 -0.37 -10.17
CA GLY A 36 2.29 0.12 -9.68
C GLY A 36 1.78 -0.55 -8.39
N TYR A 37 2.46 -1.57 -7.85
CA TYR A 37 2.06 -2.23 -6.60
C TYR A 37 1.83 -1.26 -5.43
N SER A 38 2.73 -0.27 -5.28
CA SER A 38 2.61 0.78 -4.26
C SER A 38 1.36 1.63 -4.43
N LEU A 39 0.99 1.97 -5.67
CA LEU A 39 -0.23 2.73 -5.96
C LEU A 39 -1.48 1.90 -5.65
N GLN A 40 -1.48 0.62 -6.00
CA GLN A 40 -2.58 -0.29 -5.69
C GLN A 40 -2.84 -0.37 -4.18
N LEU A 41 -1.79 -0.53 -3.38
CA LEU A 41 -1.93 -0.53 -1.92
C LEU A 41 -2.48 0.80 -1.38
N LEU A 42 -2.02 1.92 -1.93
CA LEU A 42 -2.48 3.24 -1.53
C LEU A 42 -3.97 3.46 -1.87
N HIS A 43 -4.40 3.05 -3.06
CA HIS A 43 -5.81 3.08 -3.46
C HIS A 43 -6.68 2.20 -2.55
N ILE A 44 -6.21 1.00 -2.18
CA ILE A 44 -6.94 0.13 -1.24
C ILE A 44 -7.04 0.78 0.14
N THR A 45 -5.98 1.41 0.64
CA THR A 45 -5.99 2.13 1.93
C THR A 45 -6.95 3.32 1.92
N ALA A 46 -6.97 4.08 0.83
CA ALA A 46 -7.83 5.23 0.62
C ALA A 46 -9.31 4.84 0.45
N ASN A 47 -9.58 3.67 -0.12
CA ASN A 47 -10.94 3.23 -0.41
C ASN A 47 -11.66 2.74 0.85
N SER A 48 -12.59 3.56 1.34
CA SER A 48 -13.44 3.25 2.51
C SER A 48 -14.45 2.12 2.29
N SER A 49 -14.60 1.62 1.06
CA SER A 49 -15.47 0.47 0.77
C SER A 49 -14.88 -0.84 1.28
N TYR A 50 -13.56 -0.90 1.50
CA TYR A 50 -12.91 -2.10 2.05
C TYR A 50 -12.98 -2.14 3.58
N PRO A 51 -12.98 -3.34 4.19
CA PRO A 51 -12.94 -3.51 5.64
C PRO A 51 -11.74 -2.79 6.26
N TYR A 52 -11.92 -2.25 7.47
CA TYR A 52 -10.88 -1.51 8.19
C TYR A 52 -9.57 -2.29 8.34
N ASN A 53 -9.64 -3.59 8.68
CA ASN A 53 -8.46 -4.44 8.83
C ASN A 53 -7.69 -4.61 7.51
N THR A 54 -8.39 -4.75 6.38
CA THR A 54 -7.77 -4.83 5.05
C THR A 54 -7.07 -3.52 4.70
N ARG A 55 -7.69 -2.38 4.99
CA ARG A 55 -7.11 -1.05 4.77
C ARG A 55 -5.86 -0.82 5.62
N LEU A 56 -5.89 -1.27 6.88
CA LEU A 56 -4.77 -1.18 7.81
C LEU A 56 -3.60 -2.06 7.36
N SER A 57 -3.88 -3.31 6.96
CA SER A 57 -2.86 -4.20 6.37
C SER A 57 -2.26 -3.56 5.12
N SER A 58 -3.08 -3.05 4.21
CA SER A 58 -2.61 -2.35 3.01
C SER A 58 -1.68 -1.18 3.32
N ALA A 59 -2.04 -0.35 4.30
CA ALA A 59 -1.23 0.79 4.74
C ALA A 59 0.11 0.34 5.35
N LEU A 60 0.11 -0.76 6.09
CA LEU A 60 1.32 -1.32 6.70
C LEU A 60 2.26 -1.88 5.63
N TYR A 61 1.74 -2.66 4.67
CA TYR A 61 2.51 -3.16 3.53
C TYR A 61 3.05 -2.00 2.68
N PHE A 62 2.24 -0.97 2.43
CA PHE A 62 2.65 0.21 1.69
C PHE A 62 3.80 0.93 2.40
N LYS A 63 3.68 1.21 3.70
CA LYS A 63 4.72 1.85 4.49
C LYS A 63 6.04 1.05 4.45
N ASN A 64 5.94 -0.26 4.61
CA ASN A 64 7.10 -1.15 4.55
C ASN A 64 7.74 -1.09 3.16
N PHE A 65 6.95 -1.23 2.09
CA PHE A 65 7.44 -1.17 0.73
C PHE A 65 8.21 0.12 0.44
N ILE A 66 7.63 1.27 0.77
CA ILE A 66 8.29 2.57 0.60
C ILE A 66 9.58 2.64 1.42
N LYS A 67 9.57 2.19 2.68
CA LYS A 67 10.78 2.20 3.52
C LYS A 67 11.97 1.48 2.87
N TRP A 68 11.74 0.37 2.15
CA TRP A 68 12.81 -0.44 1.56
C TRP A 68 13.08 -0.13 0.07
N ASN A 69 12.08 0.36 -0.66
CA ASN A 69 12.13 0.55 -2.11
C ASN A 69 12.04 2.03 -2.56
N TRP A 70 12.14 3.00 -1.66
CA TRP A 70 12.03 4.42 -2.04
C TRP A 70 13.30 4.96 -2.69
N THR A 71 14.45 4.87 -2.02
CA THR A 71 15.74 5.35 -2.50
C THR A 71 16.82 4.31 -2.31
N ASP A 72 17.76 4.25 -3.24
CA ASP A 72 18.97 3.43 -3.11
C ASP A 72 20.04 4.14 -2.24
N GLU A 73 21.18 3.49 -2.00
CA GLU A 73 22.25 4.03 -1.16
C GLU A 73 22.85 5.34 -1.72
N ASP A 74 22.79 5.51 -3.04
CA ASP A 74 23.17 6.74 -3.76
C ASP A 74 22.07 7.83 -3.78
N GLY A 75 20.91 7.60 -3.16
CA GLY A 75 19.79 8.55 -3.12
C GLY A 75 18.92 8.57 -4.39
N ASN A 76 19.20 7.69 -5.36
CA ASN A 76 18.39 7.52 -6.56
C ASN A 76 17.07 6.82 -6.25
N TYR A 77 15.96 7.28 -6.84
CA TYR A 77 14.67 6.61 -6.67
C TYR A 77 14.68 5.24 -7.35
N LYS A 78 14.31 4.19 -6.60
CA LYS A 78 14.20 2.81 -7.14
C LYS A 78 12.87 2.61 -7.89
N LEU A 79 11.91 3.48 -7.64
CA LEU A 79 10.60 3.53 -8.29
C LEU A 79 10.63 4.48 -9.48
N GLN A 80 9.72 4.27 -10.44
CA GLN A 80 9.56 5.20 -11.56
C GLN A 80 9.13 6.58 -11.01
N GLU A 81 9.68 7.66 -11.56
CA GLU A 81 9.34 9.03 -11.12
C GLU A 81 7.83 9.30 -11.14
N LYS A 82 7.11 8.77 -12.15
CA LYS A 82 5.65 8.88 -12.25
C LYS A 82 4.94 8.30 -11.02
N ASP A 83 5.43 7.18 -10.51
CA ASP A 83 4.86 6.49 -9.36
C ASP A 83 5.19 7.29 -8.09
N VAL A 84 6.42 7.80 -7.98
CA VAL A 84 6.85 8.68 -6.87
C VAL A 84 6.00 9.95 -6.78
N VAL A 85 5.74 10.61 -7.90
CA VAL A 85 4.90 11.82 -7.95
C VAL A 85 3.47 11.50 -7.56
N THR A 86 2.90 10.42 -8.11
CA THR A 86 1.52 9.99 -7.82
C THR A 86 1.37 9.61 -6.34
N ILE A 87 2.32 8.85 -5.78
CA ILE A 87 2.35 8.49 -4.36
C ILE A 87 2.36 9.75 -3.48
N LYS A 88 3.20 10.74 -3.80
CA LYS A 88 3.27 11.99 -3.03
C LYS A 88 1.93 12.74 -3.07
N GLN A 89 1.29 12.84 -4.23
CA GLN A 89 0.00 13.51 -4.39
C GLN A 89 -1.12 12.80 -3.60
N GLU A 90 -1.24 11.48 -3.77
CA GLU A 90 -2.24 10.67 -3.09
C GLU A 90 -2.05 10.67 -1.57
N LEU A 91 -0.81 10.63 -1.07
CA LEU A 91 -0.52 10.76 0.37
C LEU A 91 -0.98 12.11 0.92
N ILE A 92 -0.72 13.20 0.21
CA ILE A 92 -1.18 14.53 0.61
C ILE A 92 -2.71 14.57 0.64
N SER A 93 -3.38 14.08 -0.40
CA SER A 93 -4.84 13.98 -0.46
C SER A 93 -5.42 13.15 0.68
N LEU A 94 -4.78 12.02 1.02
CA LEU A 94 -5.20 11.15 2.10
C LEU A 94 -5.03 11.82 3.48
N MET A 95 -3.91 12.53 3.70
CA MET A 95 -3.68 13.31 4.92
C MET A 95 -4.68 14.46 5.11
N ILE A 96 -5.12 15.08 4.00
CA ILE A 96 -6.16 16.12 4.02
C ILE A 96 -7.53 15.50 4.29
N SER A 97 -7.81 14.33 3.70
CA SER A 97 -9.10 13.65 3.84
C SER A 97 -9.30 12.97 5.19
N MET A 98 -8.23 12.63 5.93
CA MET A 98 -8.37 12.11 7.28
C MET A 98 -8.77 13.25 8.23
N PRO A 99 -9.96 13.21 8.87
CA PRO A 99 -10.33 14.22 9.83
C PRO A 99 -9.32 14.19 10.97
N ARG A 100 -8.77 15.36 11.32
CA ARG A 100 -7.78 15.54 12.38
C ARG A 100 -8.37 15.11 13.72
N GLY A 101 -8.29 13.82 14.02
CA GLY A 101 -8.65 13.23 15.30
C GLY A 101 -7.51 13.21 16.32
N PHE A 102 -6.43 13.95 16.09
CA PHE A 102 -5.34 14.09 17.07
C PHE A 102 -5.46 15.43 17.79
N LYS A 103 -6.28 15.45 18.84
CA LYS A 103 -6.24 16.48 19.87
C LYS A 103 -5.53 15.85 21.08
N PRO A 104 -4.24 16.15 21.35
CA PRO A 104 -3.71 15.88 22.67
C PRO A 104 -4.42 16.84 23.64
N SER A 105 -5.17 16.28 24.59
CA SER A 105 -5.62 17.01 25.78
C SER A 105 -4.57 16.89 26.87
#